data_AF-A0A8D8YQK7-F1
#
_entry.id   AF-A0A8D8YQK7-F1
#
_cell.length_a   1.000
_cell.length_b   1.000
_cell.length_c   1.000
_cell.angle_alpha   90.00
_cell.angle_beta   90.00
_cell.angle_gamma   90.00
#
_symmetry.space_group_name_H-M   'P 1'
#
loop_
_entity.id
_entity.type
_entity.pdbx_description
1 polymer ?
#
loop_
_entity_poly.entity_id
_entity_poly.type
_entity_poly.pdbx_seq_one_letter_code
_entity_poly.pdbx_strand_id
1 'polypeptide(L)'
;MSRSVTVTIAYIMSVTSLNWKEALKVVRVGRAIANPNNGFQKQLQDFECFRLMDERKRLRERFPSRALSNLDEEQCQLLLIAYQSLLSGRHICEGNCAMGEVCPTGMCRASRSRSTRRKTSSTSLQNFPSSSSSSCFLCFSFTLSVFKTFFDTRPLRVMVFS
;
A
#
# COMPACT_ATOMS: atom_id res chain seq x y z
N MET A 1 1.36 10.57 -7.81
CA MET A 1 0.93 9.66 -6.71
C MET A 1 1.71 8.34 -6.63
N SER A 2 2.28 7.83 -7.73
CA SER A 2 2.98 6.53 -7.78
C SER A 2 4.41 6.52 -7.21
N ARG A 3 5.19 7.59 -7.32
CA ARG A 3 6.63 7.59 -6.94
C ARG A 3 6.86 7.26 -5.46
N SER A 4 6.10 7.90 -4.55
CA SER A 4 6.22 7.66 -3.11
C SER A 4 5.80 6.24 -2.71
N VAL A 5 4.80 5.68 -3.40
CA VAL A 5 4.33 4.31 -3.19
C VAL A 5 5.42 3.30 -3.54
N THR A 6 6.07 3.47 -4.70
CA THR A 6 7.16 2.59 -5.15
C THR A 6 8.32 2.55 -4.15
N VAL A 7 8.77 3.72 -3.66
CA VAL A 7 9.86 3.80 -2.67
C VAL A 7 9.46 3.10 -1.37
N THR A 8 8.22 3.29 -0.92
CA THR A 8 7.70 2.63 0.30
C THR A 8 7.70 1.11 0.15
N ILE A 9 7.27 0.59 -1.01
CA ILE A 9 7.26 -0.85 -1.29
C ILE A 9 8.69 -1.41 -1.28
N ALA A 10 9.62 -0.76 -1.97
CA ALA A 10 11.03 -1.18 -1.99
C ALA A 10 11.65 -1.21 -0.59
N TYR A 11 11.30 -0.23 0.27
CA TYR A 11 11.74 -0.22 1.66
C TYR A 11 11.19 -1.42 2.45
N ILE A 12 9.88 -1.68 2.38
CA ILE A 12 9.25 -2.83 3.05
C ILE A 12 9.92 -4.13 2.62
N MET A 13 10.13 -4.33 1.31
CA MET A 13 10.83 -5.52 0.79
C MET A 13 12.23 -5.66 1.39
N SER A 14 12.95 -4.54 1.57
CA SER A 14 14.33 -4.52 2.04
C SER A 14 14.49 -4.84 3.53
N VAL A 15 13.47 -4.55 4.35
CA VAL A 15 13.51 -4.79 5.81
C VAL A 15 12.75 -6.04 6.26
N THR A 16 11.89 -6.59 5.39
CA THR A 16 11.12 -7.83 5.63
C THR A 16 11.51 -8.92 4.63
N SER A 17 10.88 -10.10 4.73
CA SER A 17 11.03 -11.22 3.80
C SER A 17 10.14 -11.14 2.55
N LEU A 18 9.24 -10.15 2.48
CA LEU A 18 8.20 -10.03 1.45
C LEU A 18 8.70 -9.74 0.03
N ASN A 19 7.93 -10.21 -0.96
CA ASN A 19 8.06 -9.83 -2.37
C ASN A 19 7.36 -8.50 -2.70
N TRP A 20 7.54 -7.96 -3.91
CA TRP A 20 6.97 -6.66 -4.27
C TRP A 20 5.43 -6.63 -4.28
N LYS A 21 4.79 -7.77 -4.59
CA LYS A 21 3.32 -7.88 -4.61
C LYS A 21 2.75 -7.91 -3.21
N GLU A 22 3.38 -8.63 -2.28
CA GLU A 22 3.01 -8.67 -0.87
C GLU A 22 3.23 -7.31 -0.21
N ALA A 23 4.39 -6.69 -0.43
CA ALA A 23 4.67 -5.36 0.07
C ALA A 23 3.67 -4.31 -0.47
N LEU A 24 3.21 -4.45 -1.72
CA LEU A 24 2.10 -3.63 -2.25
C LEU A 24 0.80 -3.86 -1.46
N LYS A 25 0.43 -5.10 -1.13
CA LYS A 25 -0.76 -5.39 -0.31
C LYS A 25 -0.69 -4.70 1.05
N VAL A 26 0.47 -4.76 1.72
CA VAL A 26 0.72 -4.06 2.99
C VAL A 26 0.45 -2.57 2.86
N VAL A 27 0.98 -1.92 1.82
CA VAL A 27 0.74 -0.48 1.55
C VAL A 27 -0.74 -0.21 1.28
N ARG A 28 -1.45 -1.13 0.62
CA ARG A 28 -2.87 -0.96 0.29
C ARG A 28 -3.80 -1.02 1.49
N VAL A 29 -3.39 -1.60 2.62
CA VAL A 29 -4.16 -1.54 3.87
C VAL A 29 -4.27 -0.10 4.37
N GLY A 30 -3.16 0.65 4.39
CA GLY A 30 -3.17 2.07 4.78
C GLY A 30 -3.63 3.01 3.65
N ARG A 31 -3.52 2.56 2.40
CA ARG A 31 -3.86 3.36 1.22
C ARG A 31 -4.47 2.51 0.10
N ALA A 32 -5.78 2.28 0.15
CA ALA A 32 -6.49 1.41 -0.80
C ALA A 32 -6.27 1.74 -2.30
N ILE A 33 -6.03 3.02 -2.61
CA ILE A 33 -5.76 3.55 -3.96
C ILE A 33 -4.29 3.42 -4.41
N ALA A 34 -3.41 2.83 -3.60
CA ALA A 34 -2.01 2.64 -3.97
C ALA A 34 -1.91 1.68 -5.16
N ASN A 35 -1.50 2.23 -6.31
CA ASN A 35 -1.31 1.48 -7.54
C ASN A 35 -0.09 2.03 -8.29
N PRO A 36 1.10 1.41 -8.18
CA PRO A 36 2.25 1.81 -8.98
C PRO A 36 1.98 1.55 -10.47
N ASN A 37 2.47 2.44 -11.34
CA ASN A 37 2.33 2.22 -12.79
C ASN A 37 3.16 1.01 -13.25
N ASN A 38 2.89 0.48 -14.46
CA ASN A 38 3.57 -0.70 -14.98
C ASN A 38 5.10 -0.55 -15.04
N GLY A 39 5.60 0.65 -15.35
CA GLY A 39 7.04 0.94 -15.35
C GLY A 39 7.66 0.75 -13.97
N PHE A 40 7.02 1.24 -12.91
CA PHE A 40 7.47 1.04 -11.53
C PHE A 40 7.27 -0.39 -11.04
N GLN A 41 6.21 -1.08 -11.47
CA GLN A 41 6.05 -2.50 -11.16
C GLN A 41 7.20 -3.33 -11.73
N LYS A 42 7.60 -3.04 -12.98
CA LYS A 42 8.77 -3.67 -13.59
C LYS A 42 10.06 -3.35 -12.83
N GLN A 43 10.27 -2.09 -12.45
CA GLN A 43 11.44 -1.71 -11.63
C GLN A 43 11.46 -2.41 -10.27
N LEU A 44 10.31 -2.60 -9.63
CA LEU A 44 10.19 -3.35 -8.37
C LEU A 44 10.49 -4.84 -8.56
N GLN A 45 10.04 -5.42 -9.67
CA GLN A 45 10.36 -6.79 -10.04
C GLN A 45 11.87 -6.96 -10.31
N ASP A 46 12.49 -6.04 -11.06
CA ASP A 46 13.93 -6.05 -11.31
C ASP A 46 14.71 -5.87 -9.99
N PHE A 47 14.23 -5.00 -9.10
CA PHE A 47 14.79 -4.84 -7.77
C PHE A 47 14.73 -6.14 -6.96
N GLU A 48 13.59 -6.83 -6.96
CA GLU A 48 13.41 -8.13 -6.29
C GLU A 48 14.41 -9.18 -6.82
N CYS A 49 14.56 -9.28 -8.13
CA CYS A 49 15.41 -10.29 -8.76
C CYS A 49 16.91 -10.03 -8.57
N PHE A 50 17.36 -8.77 -8.70
CA PHE A 50 18.78 -8.48 -8.89
C PHE A 50 19.44 -7.69 -7.76
N ARG A 51 18.66 -6.98 -6.91
CA ARG A 51 19.22 -5.98 -5.97
C ARG A 51 18.77 -6.20 -4.53
N LEU A 52 17.66 -6.90 -4.32
CA LEU A 52 17.04 -7.06 -3.01
C LEU A 52 17.91 -7.82 -2.01
N MET A 53 18.59 -8.88 -2.47
CA MET A 53 19.46 -9.68 -1.59
C MET A 53 20.65 -8.87 -1.07
N ASP A 54 21.29 -8.10 -1.94
CA ASP A 54 22.39 -7.22 -1.58
C ASP A 54 21.92 -6.12 -0.64
N GLU A 55 20.75 -5.53 -0.89
CA GLU A 55 20.20 -4.50 -0.02
C GLU A 55 19.87 -5.03 1.37
N ARG A 56 19.24 -6.22 1.46
CA ARG A 56 19.00 -6.90 2.74
C ARG A 56 20.32 -7.20 3.47
N LYS A 57 21.37 -7.60 2.75
CA LYS A 57 22.70 -7.84 3.33
C LYS A 57 23.31 -6.55 3.86
N ARG A 58 23.33 -5.49 3.06
CA ARG A 58 23.82 -4.16 3.44
C ARG A 58 23.12 -3.64 4.70
N LEU A 59 21.81 -3.86 4.82
CA LEU A 59 21.04 -3.46 5.99
C LEU A 59 21.38 -4.27 7.24
N ARG A 60 21.57 -5.58 7.11
CA ARG A 60 22.01 -6.44 8.22
C ARG A 60 23.41 -6.07 8.73
N GLU A 61 24.31 -5.70 7.83
CA GLU A 61 25.66 -5.23 8.18
C GLU A 61 25.62 -3.88 8.91
N ARG A 62 24.76 -2.96 8.44
CA ARG A 62 24.65 -1.62 9.00
C ARG A 62 23.87 -1.58 10.32
N PHE A 63 22.90 -2.47 10.50
CA PHE A 63 22.03 -2.54 11.67
C PHE A 63 21.96 -3.99 12.18
N PRO A 64 22.93 -4.44 13.00
CA PRO A 64 23.06 -5.85 13.41
C PRO A 64 21.91 -6.35 14.30
N SER A 65 21.21 -5.44 14.97
CA SER A 65 20.06 -5.80 15.82
C SER A 65 18.90 -6.30 14.97
N ARG A 66 18.59 -7.59 15.10
CA ARG A 66 17.44 -8.24 14.43
C ARG A 66 16.10 -7.94 15.08
N ALA A 67 16.07 -7.31 16.26
CA ALA A 67 14.84 -7.03 17.00
C ALA A 67 13.86 -6.18 16.18
N LEU A 68 14.37 -5.16 15.49
CA LEU A 68 13.56 -4.29 14.63
C LEU A 68 13.05 -5.05 13.40
N SER A 69 13.90 -5.82 12.73
CA SER A 69 13.49 -6.59 11.55
C SER A 69 12.44 -7.67 11.88
N ASN A 70 12.52 -8.29 13.05
CA ASN A 70 11.50 -9.26 13.49
C ASN A 70 10.15 -8.57 13.77
N LEU A 71 10.18 -7.39 14.41
CA LEU A 71 8.98 -6.58 14.62
C LEU A 71 8.37 -6.12 13.29
N ASP A 72 9.21 -5.61 12.39
CA ASP A 72 8.82 -5.19 11.04
C ASP A 72 8.13 -6.34 10.27
N GLU A 73 8.70 -7.55 10.36
CA GLU A 73 8.14 -8.77 9.79
C GLU A 73 6.76 -9.10 10.38
N GLU A 74 6.66 -9.19 11.71
CA GLU A 74 5.40 -9.50 12.41
C GLU A 74 4.29 -8.50 12.05
N GLN A 75 4.62 -7.20 12.06
CA GLN A 75 3.66 -6.16 11.68
C GLN A 75 3.21 -6.30 10.23
N CYS A 76 4.12 -6.59 9.29
CA CYS A 76 3.76 -6.79 7.90
C CYS A 76 2.87 -8.04 7.71
N GLN A 77 3.11 -9.11 8.46
CA GLN A 77 2.25 -10.30 8.43
C GLN A 77 0.83 -9.99 8.93
N LEU A 78 0.68 -9.23 10.03
CA LEU A 78 -0.63 -8.78 10.52
C LEU A 78 -1.36 -7.91 9.48
N LEU A 79 -0.63 -7.04 8.78
CA LEU A 79 -1.20 -6.22 7.72
C LEU A 79 -1.65 -7.06 6.52
N LEU A 80 -0.91 -8.11 6.14
CA LEU A 80 -1.35 -9.03 5.09
C LEU A 80 -2.64 -9.76 5.47
N ILE A 81 -2.80 -10.17 6.73
CA ILE A 81 -4.05 -10.75 7.23
C ILE A 81 -5.18 -9.73 7.15
N ALA A 82 -4.96 -8.50 7.62
CA ALA A 82 -5.94 -7.42 7.54
C ALA A 82 -6.35 -7.10 6.09
N TYR A 83 -5.41 -7.14 5.13
CA TYR A 83 -5.69 -6.99 3.70
C TYR A 83 -6.71 -8.03 3.22
N GLN A 84 -6.56 -9.29 3.62
CA GLN A 84 -7.53 -10.34 3.27
C GLN A 84 -8.89 -10.09 3.88
N SER A 85 -8.96 -9.68 5.15
CA SER A 85 -10.22 -9.30 5.79
C SER A 85 -10.91 -8.13 5.09
N LEU A 86 -10.15 -7.13 4.63
CA LEU A 86 -10.68 -5.99 3.89
C LEU A 86 -11.19 -6.38 2.49
N LEU A 87 -10.54 -7.35 1.83
CA LEU A 87 -11.03 -7.92 0.57
C LEU A 87 -12.35 -8.67 0.78
N SER A 88 -12.41 -9.54 1.79
CA SER A 88 -13.64 -10.28 2.14
C SER A 88 -14.79 -9.36 2.52
N GLY A 89 -14.50 -8.29 3.28
CA GLY A 89 -15.47 -7.26 3.67
C GLY A 89 -15.83 -6.28 2.54
N ARG A 90 -15.30 -6.47 1.32
CA ARG A 90 -15.51 -5.57 0.17
C ARG A 90 -15.15 -4.11 0.45
N HIS A 91 -14.16 -3.84 1.30
CA HIS A 91 -13.64 -2.48 1.55
C HIS A 91 -12.56 -2.08 0.54
N ILE A 92 -11.82 -3.06 0.01
CA ILE A 92 -10.79 -2.87 -1.03
C ILE A 92 -11.03 -3.83 -2.20
N CYS A 93 -10.35 -3.63 -3.33
CA CYS A 93 -10.45 -4.55 -4.47
C CYS A 93 -9.12 -4.69 -5.21
N GLU A 94 -8.89 -5.82 -5.88
CA GLU A 94 -7.59 -6.07 -6.55
C GLU A 94 -7.47 -5.49 -7.96
N GLY A 95 -8.55 -4.93 -8.52
CA GLY A 95 -8.57 -4.48 -9.93
C GLY A 95 -9.37 -5.41 -10.85
N ASN A 96 -9.83 -6.56 -10.33
CA ASN A 96 -10.49 -7.62 -11.09
C ASN A 96 -11.97 -7.79 -10.70
N CYS A 97 -12.66 -6.70 -10.36
CA CYS A 97 -14.08 -6.77 -9.99
C CYS A 97 -14.94 -7.31 -11.15
N ALA A 98 -15.86 -8.23 -10.85
CA ALA A 98 -16.80 -8.77 -11.82
C ALA A 98 -17.62 -7.66 -12.51
N MET A 99 -17.92 -7.84 -13.80
CA MET A 99 -18.80 -6.93 -14.53
C MET A 99 -20.19 -6.91 -13.89
N GLY A 100 -20.74 -5.71 -13.65
CA GLY A 100 -22.04 -5.54 -12.97
C GLY A 100 -21.93 -5.01 -11.54
N GLU A 101 -20.88 -5.39 -10.79
CA GLU A 101 -20.71 -5.01 -9.38
C GLU A 101 -20.14 -3.59 -9.16
N VAL A 102 -20.64 -2.88 -8.14
CA VAL A 102 -20.08 -1.59 -7.70
C VAL A 102 -18.72 -1.83 -7.04
N CYS A 103 -17.69 -1.19 -7.58
CA CYS A 103 -16.33 -1.29 -7.07
C CYS A 103 -16.20 -0.46 -5.78
N PRO A 104 -15.81 -1.06 -4.64
CA PRO A 104 -15.78 -0.35 -3.36
C PRO A 104 -14.75 0.78 -3.31
N THR A 105 -13.69 0.68 -4.12
CA THR A 105 -12.66 1.72 -4.24
C THR A 105 -12.85 2.64 -5.45
N GLY A 106 -13.83 2.36 -6.31
CA GLY A 106 -14.02 3.06 -7.58
C GLY A 106 -12.91 2.84 -8.63
N MET A 107 -11.88 2.02 -8.33
CA MET A 107 -10.70 1.89 -9.21
C MET A 107 -10.98 1.10 -10.49
N CYS A 108 -11.85 0.10 -10.45
CA CYS A 108 -12.14 -0.76 -11.62
C CYS A 108 -13.08 -0.09 -12.64
N ARG A 109 -13.65 1.09 -12.36
CA ARG A 109 -14.67 1.75 -13.20
C ARG A 109 -14.40 3.22 -13.54
N ALA A 110 -13.13 3.66 -13.46
CA ALA A 110 -12.72 4.95 -14.03
C ALA A 110 -12.66 4.90 -15.59
N SER A 111 -13.77 4.56 -16.24
CA SER A 111 -14.23 5.09 -17.53
C SER A 111 -15.26 4.14 -18.14
N ARG A 112 -16.52 4.57 -18.11
CA ARG A 112 -17.41 4.57 -19.28
C ARG A 112 -18.58 5.48 -18.96
N SER A 113 -18.84 6.42 -19.88
CA SER A 113 -19.78 7.56 -19.84
C SER A 113 -19.09 8.86 -19.42
N ARG A 114 -18.98 9.93 -20.22
CA ARG A 114 -19.79 10.34 -21.38
C ARG A 114 -19.00 11.43 -22.15
N SER A 115 -18.60 11.17 -23.39
CA SER A 115 -18.43 12.28 -24.34
C SER A 115 -19.83 12.83 -24.62
N THR A 116 -19.96 14.15 -24.68
CA THR A 116 -21.18 14.97 -24.81
C THR A 116 -22.04 15.15 -23.54
N ARG A 117 -21.93 16.32 -22.90
CA ARG A 117 -22.94 17.40 -22.93
C ARG A 117 -22.60 18.47 -21.87
N ARG A 118 -22.33 19.70 -22.31
CA ARG A 118 -22.34 20.91 -21.45
C ARG A 118 -23.72 21.03 -20.77
N LYS A 119 -23.75 21.26 -19.46
CA LYS A 119 -24.60 22.29 -18.81
C LYS A 119 -24.37 22.37 -17.29
N THR A 120 -24.03 23.60 -16.88
CA THR A 120 -24.47 24.35 -15.69
C THR A 120 -24.23 23.82 -14.27
N SER A 121 -23.75 24.77 -13.47
CA SER A 121 -23.48 24.81 -12.03
C SER A 121 -24.63 24.35 -11.13
N SER A 122 -24.30 23.56 -10.11
CA SER A 122 -24.84 23.69 -8.75
C SER A 122 -24.00 22.88 -7.77
N THR A 123 -23.70 23.51 -6.64
CA THR A 123 -23.12 22.97 -5.40
C THR A 123 -23.72 21.64 -4.98
N SER A 124 -22.89 20.66 -4.62
CA SER A 124 -23.26 19.61 -3.66
C SER A 124 -22.01 18.95 -3.06
N LEU A 125 -21.96 19.01 -1.74
CA LEU A 125 -20.93 18.44 -0.87
C LEU A 125 -20.75 16.95 -1.19
N GLN A 126 -19.48 16.53 -1.35
CA GLN A 126 -19.13 15.12 -1.50
C GLN A 126 -19.46 14.39 -0.20
N ASN A 127 -20.65 13.77 -0.17
CA ASN A 127 -21.07 12.87 0.88
C ASN A 127 -20.29 11.56 0.72
N PHE A 128 -19.18 11.43 1.45
CA PHE A 128 -18.61 10.13 1.75
C PHE A 128 -19.66 9.34 2.54
N PRO A 129 -20.01 8.09 2.14
CA PRO A 129 -20.89 7.28 2.95
C PRO A 129 -20.16 6.95 4.26
N SER A 130 -20.66 7.54 5.34
CA SER A 130 -20.31 7.26 6.73
C SER A 130 -20.75 5.84 7.10
N SER A 131 -20.06 4.83 6.58
CA SER A 131 -20.17 3.47 7.09
C SER A 131 -19.25 3.35 8.29
N SER A 132 -19.75 3.78 9.45
CA SER A 132 -19.14 3.62 10.76
C SER A 132 -19.08 2.13 11.12
N SER A 133 -18.18 1.39 10.50
CA SER A 133 -17.72 0.09 11.00
C SER A 133 -16.58 0.34 11.97
N SER A 134 -16.82 0.10 13.26
CA SER A 134 -15.85 0.28 14.35
C SER A 134 -14.53 -0.48 14.12
N SER A 135 -14.55 -1.51 13.27
CA SER A 135 -13.38 -2.27 12.80
C SER A 135 -12.49 -1.48 11.83
N CYS A 136 -13.06 -0.59 11.00
CA CYS A 136 -12.30 0.21 10.03
C CYS A 136 -11.49 1.33 10.69
N PHE A 137 -12.02 1.98 11.74
CA PHE A 137 -11.31 3.03 12.47
C PHE A 137 -10.13 2.50 13.29
N LEU A 138 -10.26 1.31 13.88
CA LEU A 138 -9.18 0.64 14.60
C LEU A 138 -8.07 0.18 13.62
N CYS A 139 -8.43 -0.37 12.45
CA CYS A 139 -7.45 -0.74 11.42
C CYS A 139 -6.73 0.50 10.85
N PHE A 140 -7.43 1.61 10.64
CA PHE A 140 -6.84 2.86 10.13
C PHE A 140 -5.90 3.52 11.17
N SER A 141 -6.26 3.49 12.45
CA SER A 141 -5.41 4.03 13.52
C SER A 141 -4.20 3.14 13.80
N PHE A 142 -4.37 1.81 13.75
CA PHE A 142 -3.28 0.84 13.91
C PHE A 142 -2.28 0.92 12.74
N THR A 143 -2.76 1.02 11.50
CA THR A 143 -1.91 1.16 10.30
C THR A 143 -1.17 2.51 10.25
N LEU A 144 -1.81 3.63 10.59
CA LEU A 144 -1.10 4.92 10.70
C LEU A 144 -0.03 4.88 11.79
N SER A 145 -0.31 4.23 12.93
CA SER A 145 0.66 4.06 14.02
C SER A 145 1.82 3.16 13.59
N VAL A 146 1.57 2.08 12.85
CA VAL A 146 2.62 1.20 12.30
C VAL A 146 3.45 1.95 11.26
N PHE A 147 2.85 2.63 10.28
CA PHE A 147 3.61 3.45 9.32
C PHE A 147 4.37 4.58 10.03
N LYS A 148 3.80 5.21 11.04
CA LYS A 148 4.49 6.25 11.81
C LYS A 148 5.65 5.69 12.63
N THR A 149 5.49 4.54 13.28
CA THR A 149 6.55 3.86 14.06
C THR A 149 7.63 3.29 13.15
N PHE A 150 7.25 2.69 12.02
CA PHE A 150 8.15 2.16 10.99
C PHE A 150 8.99 3.27 10.35
N PHE A 151 8.45 4.50 10.28
CA PHE A 151 9.16 5.67 9.77
C PHE A 151 9.87 6.54 10.85
N ASP A 152 9.45 6.49 12.13
CA ASP A 152 10.09 7.22 13.24
C ASP A 152 11.28 6.43 13.85
N THR A 153 11.20 5.09 13.91
CA THR A 153 12.19 4.26 14.62
C THR A 153 13.44 3.95 13.82
N ARG A 154 13.41 4.13 12.49
CA ARG A 154 14.62 4.09 11.65
C ARG A 154 14.82 5.45 11.00
N PRO A 155 16.04 6.02 11.01
CA PRO A 155 16.30 7.22 10.24
C PRO A 155 16.18 6.88 8.75
N LEU A 156 14.99 7.08 8.17
CA LEU A 156 14.76 7.05 6.72
C LEU A 156 15.64 8.03 5.94
N ARG A 157 16.38 8.89 6.64
CA ARG A 157 17.39 9.79 6.09
C ARG A 157 18.55 9.11 5.37
N VAL A 158 18.68 7.78 5.38
CA VAL A 158 19.80 7.10 4.68
C VAL A 158 19.38 6.04 3.66
N MET A 159 18.10 6.02 3.26
CA MET A 159 17.58 5.15 2.20
C MET A 159 17.17 5.92 0.94
N VAL A 160 17.49 7.20 0.85
CA VAL A 160 17.39 7.93 -0.41
C VAL A 160 18.75 7.86 -1.09
N PHE A 161 18.91 6.85 -1.94
CA PHE A 161 19.78 6.85 -3.12
C PHE A 161 21.00 7.80 -3.03
N SER A 162 22.14 7.30 -2.55
CA SER A 162 23.45 7.78 -3.02
C SER A 162 23.90 6.89 -4.17
#